data_AF-A0A7Y5WJ23-F1
#
_entry.id   AF-A0A7Y5WJ23-F1
#
_cell.length_a   1.000
_cell.length_b   1.000
_cell.length_c   1.000
_cell.angle_alpha   90.00
_cell.angle_beta   90.00
_cell.angle_gamma   90.00
#
_symmetry.space_group_name_H-M   'P 1'
#
loop_
_entity.id
_entity.type
_entity.pdbx_description
1 polymer ?
#
loop_
_entity_poly.entity_id
_entity_poly.type
_entity_poly.pdbx_seq_one_letter_code
_entity_poly.pdbx_strand_id
1 'polypeptide(L)'
;MDARFAVTASAFGAAWALGVSRRVRRRLRHVAKVVGGRRELRAWNGSLDRDGAGRDGRQTFTATPVEDQPVGDPVRSPVPSDADLWPGELPFTAWRQHEAGILDLRVFDQDQWWVDRNQTPHMLTDMSALYVERVIDMLESLAEYYYLMTVRRDLLQRIGDEMLGRLSTDNVAESAGATPLRDLTPQAWLEGSPLMRALRRRLSGPGG
;
A
#
# COMPACT_ATOMS: atom_id res chain seq x y z
N MET A 1 -13.64 24.14 14.38
CA MET A 1 -12.71 23.13 14.95
C MET A 1 -12.98 21.83 14.22
N ASP A 2 -12.00 21.38 13.44
CA ASP A 2 -12.17 20.37 12.40
C ASP A 2 -11.95 18.94 12.95
N ALA A 3 -12.93 18.06 12.79
CA ALA A 3 -12.90 16.67 13.30
C ALA A 3 -11.81 15.79 12.66
N ARG A 4 -11.09 16.32 11.66
CA ARG A 4 -10.10 15.61 10.84
C ARG A 4 -8.67 15.62 11.41
N PHE A 5 -8.37 16.46 12.41
CA PHE A 5 -7.08 16.43 13.12
C PHE A 5 -6.99 15.34 14.20
N ALA A 6 -8.12 14.70 14.54
CA ALA A 6 -8.16 13.65 15.56
C ALA A 6 -7.55 12.33 15.08
N VAL A 7 -7.58 12.01 13.78
CA VAL A 7 -7.21 10.67 13.27
C VAL A 7 -5.69 10.48 13.19
N THR A 8 -4.92 11.54 12.88
CA THR A 8 -3.45 11.49 12.89
C THR A 8 -2.88 11.58 14.31
N ALA A 9 -3.55 12.29 15.22
CA ALA A 9 -3.20 12.28 16.65
C ALA A 9 -3.56 10.95 17.34
N SER A 10 -4.61 10.26 16.88
CA SER A 10 -5.11 9.00 17.45
C SER A 10 -4.16 7.81 17.23
N ALA A 11 -3.51 7.70 16.06
CA ALA A 11 -2.50 6.66 15.82
C ALA A 11 -1.25 6.81 16.71
N PHE A 12 -0.88 8.05 17.05
CA PHE A 12 0.21 8.33 17.99
C PHE A 12 -0.19 8.09 19.45
N GLY A 13 -1.46 8.32 19.80
CA GLY A 13 -2.02 7.99 21.12
C GLY A 13 -2.05 6.48 21.38
N ALA A 14 -2.45 5.68 20.39
CA ALA A 14 -2.51 4.21 20.52
C ALA A 14 -1.11 3.57 20.69
N ALA A 15 -0.09 4.04 19.97
CA ALA A 15 1.30 3.59 20.16
C ALA A 15 1.90 4.00 21.52
N TRP A 16 1.37 5.05 22.16
CA TRP A 16 1.72 5.44 23.53
C TRP A 16 1.06 4.56 24.59
N ALA A 17 -0.17 4.08 24.33
CA ALA A 17 -0.94 3.23 25.23
C ALA A 17 -0.50 1.75 25.22
N LEU A 18 0.04 1.24 24.10
CA LEU A 18 0.29 -0.20 23.88
C LEU A 18 1.68 -0.72 24.31
N GLY A 19 2.40 -0.04 25.22
CA GLY A 19 3.63 -0.59 25.79
C GLY A 19 4.78 -0.81 24.80
N VAL A 20 4.77 -0.12 23.65
CA VAL A 20 5.76 -0.30 22.58
C VAL A 20 7.18 0.03 23.09
N SER A 21 8.15 -0.86 22.81
CA SER A 21 9.51 -0.75 23.34
C SER A 21 10.18 0.60 22.98
N ARG A 22 11.09 1.09 23.83
CA ARG A 22 11.84 2.34 23.56
C ARG A 22 12.58 2.30 22.22
N ARG A 23 12.98 1.11 21.77
CA ARG A 23 13.68 0.88 20.48
C ARG A 23 12.75 1.13 19.29
N VAL A 24 11.53 0.61 19.33
CA VAL A 24 10.51 0.86 18.31
C VAL A 24 10.06 2.32 18.34
N ARG A 25 9.90 2.95 19.52
CA ARG A 25 9.63 4.41 19.60
C ARG A 25 10.75 5.29 19.03
N ARG A 26 12.01 4.85 19.09
CA ARG A 26 13.14 5.57 18.48
C ARG A 26 13.16 5.37 16.96
N ARG A 27 12.87 4.16 16.49
CA ARG A 27 12.70 3.86 15.07
C ARG A 27 11.50 4.57 14.46
N LEU A 28 10.33 4.55 15.10
CA LEU A 28 9.15 5.30 14.65
C LEU A 28 9.36 6.81 14.65
N ARG A 29 10.14 7.37 15.58
CA ARG A 29 10.56 8.78 15.50
C ARG A 29 11.56 9.03 14.38
N HIS A 30 12.44 8.08 14.09
CA HIS A 30 13.35 8.17 12.95
C HIS A 30 12.59 8.06 11.63
N VAL A 31 11.71 7.08 11.48
CA VAL A 31 10.77 6.92 10.36
C VAL A 31 9.86 8.14 10.26
N ALA A 32 9.27 8.67 11.33
CA ALA A 32 8.49 9.91 11.28
C ALA A 32 9.33 11.15 10.99
N LYS A 33 10.65 11.13 11.21
CA LYS A 33 11.58 12.20 10.81
C LYS A 33 12.02 12.06 9.35
N VAL A 34 12.13 10.83 8.84
CA VAL A 34 12.40 10.49 7.44
C VAL A 34 11.15 10.70 6.58
N VAL A 35 9.99 10.27 7.06
CA VAL A 35 8.66 10.38 6.43
C VAL A 35 8.04 11.77 6.65
N GLY A 36 8.16 12.34 7.85
CA GLY A 36 7.81 13.74 8.13
C GLY A 36 8.83 14.74 7.54
N GLY A 37 10.00 14.23 7.14
CA GLY A 37 10.88 14.88 6.18
C GLY A 37 10.24 14.86 4.80
N ARG A 38 9.18 15.65 4.60
CA ARG A 38 8.54 15.92 3.29
C ARG A 38 9.53 16.27 2.16
N ARG A 39 10.82 16.51 2.45
CA ARG A 39 11.90 16.75 1.49
C ARG A 39 12.58 15.47 0.99
N GLU A 40 12.88 14.48 1.83
CA GLU A 40 13.59 13.25 1.40
C GLU A 40 12.68 12.33 0.60
N LEU A 41 11.42 12.18 1.03
CA LEU A 41 10.40 11.50 0.22
C LEU A 41 10.13 12.26 -1.10
N ARG A 42 10.16 13.60 -1.14
CA ARG A 42 10.04 14.34 -2.41
C ARG A 42 11.24 14.11 -3.35
N ALA A 43 12.45 14.00 -2.79
CA ALA A 43 13.67 13.76 -3.58
C ALA A 43 13.66 12.37 -4.25
N TRP A 44 13.22 11.33 -3.54
CA TRP A 44 13.07 9.98 -4.11
C TRP A 44 12.04 9.94 -5.25
N ASN A 45 10.91 10.65 -5.10
CA ASN A 45 9.83 10.63 -6.08
C ASN A 45 10.16 11.40 -7.37
N GLY A 46 10.93 12.48 -7.28
CA GLY A 46 11.44 13.16 -8.48
C GLY A 46 12.38 12.28 -9.32
N SER A 47 12.90 11.18 -8.77
CA SER A 47 13.71 10.20 -9.50
C SER A 47 12.83 9.16 -10.21
N LEU A 48 11.78 8.65 -9.54
CA LEU A 48 10.84 7.67 -10.09
C LEU A 48 10.11 8.19 -11.34
N ASP A 49 9.61 9.42 -11.28
CA ASP A 49 8.83 10.01 -12.38
C ASP A 49 9.69 10.35 -13.61
N ARG A 50 11.01 10.53 -13.45
CA ARG A 50 11.92 10.88 -14.56
C ARG A 50 12.36 9.69 -15.39
N ASP A 51 12.37 8.49 -14.81
CA ASP A 51 12.97 7.31 -15.43
C ASP A 51 11.92 6.44 -16.15
N GLY A 52 10.63 6.57 -15.81
CA GLY A 52 9.52 5.90 -16.50
C GLY A 52 9.05 6.61 -17.78
N ALA A 53 9.37 7.90 -17.93
CA ALA A 53 9.13 8.65 -19.15
C ALA A 53 10.34 8.49 -20.07
N GLY A 54 10.23 7.61 -21.07
CA GLY A 54 11.20 7.52 -22.15
C GLY A 54 11.60 8.90 -22.65
N ARG A 55 12.90 9.07 -22.88
CA ARG A 55 13.59 10.32 -23.24
C ARG A 55 13.26 10.77 -24.66
N ASP A 56 11.98 10.87 -25.02
CA ASP A 56 11.52 11.52 -26.24
C ASP A 56 10.92 12.87 -25.89
N GLY A 57 11.45 13.90 -26.57
CA GLY A 57 11.02 15.30 -26.62
C GLY A 57 10.04 15.78 -25.54
N ARG A 58 10.53 16.64 -24.65
CA ARG A 58 9.80 17.58 -23.76
C ARG A 58 8.35 17.87 -24.21
N GLN A 59 7.44 16.94 -23.95
CA GLN A 59 6.01 17.19 -24.01
C GLN A 59 5.65 17.78 -22.65
N THR A 60 5.24 19.04 -22.65
CA THR A 60 4.49 19.59 -21.54
C THR A 60 3.21 18.77 -21.44
N PHE A 61 3.18 17.78 -20.54
CA PHE A 61 1.95 17.15 -20.09
C PHE A 61 1.15 18.23 -19.37
N THR A 62 0.34 18.96 -20.16
CA THR A 62 -0.88 19.50 -19.61
C THR A 62 -1.64 18.27 -19.12
N ALA A 63 -1.81 18.14 -17.80
CA ALA A 63 -2.73 17.17 -17.26
C ALA A 63 -4.10 17.60 -17.78
N THR A 64 -4.49 17.05 -18.94
CA THR A 64 -5.86 17.11 -19.40
C THR A 64 -6.70 16.65 -18.21
N PRO A 65 -7.71 17.42 -17.78
CA PRO A 65 -8.69 16.90 -16.84
C PRO A 65 -9.06 15.53 -17.36
N VAL A 66 -8.90 14.49 -16.54
CA VAL A 66 -9.35 13.15 -16.94
C VAL A 66 -10.86 13.27 -17.01
N GLU A 67 -11.35 13.71 -18.17
CA GLU A 67 -12.74 13.61 -18.58
C GLU A 67 -13.15 12.18 -18.30
N ASP A 68 -14.31 12.05 -17.65
CA ASP A 68 -14.96 10.78 -17.30
C ASP A 68 -14.68 9.74 -18.39
N GLN A 69 -13.69 8.88 -18.14
CA GLN A 69 -13.41 7.78 -19.05
C GLN A 69 -14.73 7.00 -19.15
N PRO A 70 -15.21 6.69 -20.37
CA PRO A 70 -16.43 5.93 -20.54
C PRO A 70 -16.31 4.68 -19.68
N VAL A 71 -17.32 4.44 -18.85
CA VAL A 71 -17.42 3.28 -17.95
C VAL A 71 -17.42 2.03 -18.83
N GLY A 72 -16.22 1.54 -19.16
CA GLY A 72 -16.03 0.19 -19.67
C GLY A 72 -16.52 -0.79 -18.62
N ASP A 73 -16.72 -2.05 -19.03
CA ASP A 73 -17.09 -3.11 -18.11
C ASP A 73 -16.20 -3.05 -16.86
N PRO A 74 -16.79 -3.03 -15.65
CA PRO A 74 -16.02 -2.83 -14.43
C PRO A 74 -14.98 -3.93 -14.33
N VAL A 75 -13.70 -3.55 -14.38
CA VAL A 75 -12.59 -4.47 -14.19
C VAL A 75 -12.80 -5.16 -12.86
N ARG A 76 -12.98 -6.48 -12.89
CA ARG A 76 -13.14 -7.29 -11.68
C ARG A 76 -11.94 -7.06 -10.78
N SER A 77 -12.19 -6.73 -9.52
CA SER A 77 -11.09 -6.50 -8.59
C SER A 77 -10.23 -7.76 -8.45
N PRO A 78 -8.89 -7.63 -8.53
CA PRO A 78 -7.96 -8.73 -8.30
C PRO A 78 -7.80 -9.05 -6.80
N VAL A 79 -8.31 -8.19 -5.91
CA VAL A 79 -8.13 -8.31 -4.46
C VAL A 79 -9.20 -9.27 -3.90
N PRO A 80 -8.82 -10.41 -3.30
CA PRO A 80 -9.80 -11.38 -2.79
C PRO A 80 -10.74 -10.79 -1.73
N SER A 81 -10.26 -9.88 -0.89
CA SER A 81 -11.07 -9.25 0.17
C SER A 81 -12.16 -8.32 -0.37
N ASP A 82 -12.12 -7.91 -1.63
CA ASP A 82 -13.19 -7.11 -2.23
C ASP A 82 -14.48 -7.92 -2.48
N ALA A 83 -14.45 -9.25 -2.30
CA ALA A 83 -15.65 -10.07 -2.34
C ALA A 83 -16.56 -9.85 -1.12
N ASP A 84 -16.04 -9.28 -0.03
CA ASP A 84 -16.76 -9.02 1.22
C ASP A 84 -16.52 -7.60 1.75
N LEU A 85 -16.61 -6.60 0.86
CA LEU A 85 -16.52 -5.20 1.23
C LEU A 85 -17.59 -4.80 2.26
N TRP A 86 -17.22 -3.92 3.20
CA TRP A 86 -18.20 -3.33 4.09
C TRP A 86 -19.13 -2.34 3.36
N PRO A 87 -20.32 -2.07 3.91
CA PRO A 87 -21.21 -1.05 3.37
C PRO A 87 -20.51 0.30 3.21
N GLY A 88 -20.40 0.79 1.97
CA GLY A 88 -19.78 2.07 1.63
C GLY A 88 -18.30 1.99 1.24
N GLU A 89 -17.66 0.83 1.37
CA GLU A 89 -16.33 0.62 0.80
C GLU A 89 -16.42 0.45 -0.73
N LEU A 90 -15.36 0.91 -1.40
CA LEU A 90 -15.22 0.78 -2.85
C LEU A 90 -14.22 -0.33 -3.17
N PRO A 91 -14.37 -1.03 -4.30
CA PRO A 91 -13.38 -2.02 -4.74
C PRO A 91 -12.02 -1.35 -4.93
N PHE A 92 -10.95 -2.14 -4.85
CA PHE A 92 -9.57 -1.72 -5.11
C PHE A 92 -9.44 -1.03 -6.47
N THR A 93 -10.18 -1.49 -7.48
CA THR A 93 -10.23 -0.91 -8.83
C THR A 93 -10.95 0.44 -8.91
N ALA A 94 -11.57 0.91 -7.82
CA ALA A 94 -11.99 2.31 -7.68
C ALA A 94 -10.76 3.18 -7.41
N TRP A 95 -9.97 3.40 -8.45
CA TRP A 95 -8.76 4.19 -8.40
C TRP A 95 -9.03 5.60 -7.85
N ARG A 96 -8.05 6.18 -7.14
CA ARG A 96 -8.14 7.53 -6.53
C ARG A 96 -9.14 7.67 -5.38
N GLN A 97 -9.59 6.56 -4.79
CA GLN A 97 -10.40 6.63 -3.56
C GLN A 97 -9.63 7.16 -2.34
N HIS A 98 -8.29 7.12 -2.37
CA HIS A 98 -7.43 7.68 -1.32
C HIS A 98 -6.79 8.99 -1.75
N GLU A 99 -6.44 9.84 -0.77
CA GLU A 99 -5.69 11.06 -1.05
C GLU A 99 -4.29 10.76 -1.63
N ALA A 100 -3.78 11.65 -2.47
CA ALA A 100 -2.43 11.54 -3.01
C ALA A 100 -1.38 11.45 -1.87
N GLY A 101 -0.50 10.46 -1.96
CA GLY A 101 0.51 10.13 -0.95
C GLY A 101 0.10 9.01 -0.01
N ILE A 102 -1.15 8.54 -0.06
CA ILE A 102 -1.62 7.38 0.70
C ILE A 102 -1.62 6.16 -0.24
N LEU A 103 -0.94 5.09 0.15
CA LEU A 103 -0.97 3.82 -0.59
C LEU A 103 -2.19 3.02 -0.13
N ASP A 104 -2.99 2.48 -1.06
CA ASP A 104 -4.00 1.49 -0.73
C ASP A 104 -3.30 0.17 -0.36
N LEU A 105 -3.40 -0.24 0.91
CA LEU A 105 -2.70 -1.41 1.43
C LEU A 105 -3.19 -2.72 0.83
N ARG A 106 -4.38 -2.74 0.19
CA ARG A 106 -4.85 -3.90 -0.56
C ARG A 106 -3.96 -4.25 -1.75
N VAL A 107 -3.09 -3.33 -2.17
CA VAL A 107 -2.07 -3.60 -3.19
C VAL A 107 -1.19 -4.79 -2.81
N PHE A 108 -0.96 -5.06 -1.52
CA PHE A 108 -0.17 -6.21 -1.06
C PHE A 108 -0.92 -7.55 -1.19
N ASP A 109 -2.24 -7.54 -1.35
CA ASP A 109 -3.10 -8.74 -1.35
C ASP A 109 -3.30 -9.32 -2.77
N GLN A 110 -2.63 -8.76 -3.77
CA GLN A 110 -2.78 -9.11 -5.19
C GLN A 110 -1.45 -8.99 -5.95
N ASP A 111 -1.38 -9.47 -7.19
CA ASP A 111 -0.16 -9.58 -7.98
C ASP A 111 -0.26 -9.06 -9.42
N GLN A 112 -1.25 -8.20 -9.71
CA GLN A 112 -1.54 -7.71 -11.06
C GLN A 112 -1.24 -6.23 -11.24
N TRP A 113 -1.55 -5.40 -10.23
CA TRP A 113 -1.47 -3.95 -10.30
C TRP A 113 -0.53 -3.38 -9.24
N TRP A 114 0.15 -2.29 -9.59
CA TRP A 114 0.80 -1.39 -8.67
C TRP A 114 0.07 -0.05 -8.73
N VAL A 115 -0.34 0.51 -7.60
CA VAL A 115 -0.94 1.85 -7.56
C VAL A 115 0.05 2.78 -6.90
N ASP A 116 0.54 3.77 -7.65
CA ASP A 116 1.55 4.68 -7.13
C ASP A 116 0.96 5.70 -6.13
N ARG A 117 1.83 6.51 -5.55
CA ARG A 117 1.44 7.57 -4.60
C ARG A 117 0.50 8.63 -5.20
N ASN A 118 0.46 8.79 -6.52
CA ASN A 118 -0.42 9.71 -7.21
C ASN A 118 -1.76 9.05 -7.56
N GLN A 119 -2.00 7.84 -7.05
CA GLN A 119 -3.18 7.03 -7.33
C GLN A 119 -3.29 6.64 -8.81
N THR A 120 -2.15 6.53 -9.50
CA THR A 120 -2.09 6.04 -10.88
C THR A 120 -1.90 4.53 -10.85
N PRO A 121 -2.81 3.74 -11.44
CA PRO A 121 -2.63 2.31 -11.56
C PRO A 121 -1.63 1.98 -12.68
N HIS A 122 -0.75 1.02 -12.41
CA HIS A 122 0.23 0.46 -13.33
C HIS A 122 0.04 -1.06 -13.37
N MET A 123 -0.14 -1.64 -14.55
CA MET A 123 -0.15 -3.09 -14.68
C MET A 123 1.28 -3.61 -14.49
N LEU A 124 1.50 -4.61 -13.62
CA LEU A 124 2.85 -5.11 -13.33
C LEU A 124 3.55 -5.69 -14.57
N THR A 125 2.79 -6.21 -15.54
CA THR A 125 3.33 -6.70 -16.82
C THR A 125 3.90 -5.59 -17.69
N ASP A 126 3.40 -4.37 -17.56
CA ASP A 126 3.70 -3.26 -18.46
C ASP A 126 4.76 -2.32 -17.86
N MET A 127 5.09 -2.49 -16.58
CA MET A 127 6.16 -1.75 -15.91
C MET A 127 7.53 -2.13 -16.48
N SER A 128 8.39 -1.13 -16.70
CA SER A 128 9.80 -1.34 -17.06
C SER A 128 10.59 -1.98 -15.91
N ALA A 129 11.67 -2.70 -16.23
CA ALA A 129 12.52 -3.34 -15.21
C ALA A 129 13.08 -2.32 -14.20
N LEU A 130 13.58 -1.18 -14.70
CA LEU A 130 14.07 -0.09 -13.85
C LEU A 130 12.98 0.44 -12.91
N TYR A 131 11.74 0.58 -13.36
CA TYR A 131 10.66 1.04 -12.50
C TYR A 131 10.31 -0.01 -11.43
N VAL A 132 10.32 -1.30 -11.78
CA VAL A 132 10.13 -2.41 -10.84
C VAL A 132 11.21 -2.43 -9.75
N GLU A 133 12.49 -2.28 -10.12
CA GLU A 133 13.61 -2.19 -9.16
C GLU A 133 13.38 -1.06 -8.15
N ARG A 134 12.98 0.12 -8.63
CA ARG A 134 12.75 1.26 -7.75
C ARG A 134 11.54 1.10 -6.84
N VAL A 135 10.47 0.44 -7.31
CA VAL A 135 9.32 0.09 -6.47
C VAL A 135 9.75 -0.88 -5.38
N ILE A 136 10.55 -1.90 -5.71
CA ILE A 136 11.12 -2.84 -4.74
C ILE A 136 11.95 -2.10 -3.69
N ASP A 137 12.92 -1.28 -4.10
CA ASP A 137 13.77 -0.51 -3.19
C ASP A 137 12.92 0.34 -2.22
N MET A 138 11.89 1.00 -2.75
CA MET A 138 10.98 1.81 -1.95
C MET A 138 10.22 0.94 -0.93
N LEU A 139 9.62 -0.16 -1.37
CA LEU A 139 8.85 -1.06 -0.50
C LEU A 139 9.72 -1.65 0.61
N GLU A 140 10.95 -2.07 0.30
CA GLU A 140 11.91 -2.56 1.28
C GLU A 140 12.28 -1.50 2.31
N SER A 141 12.57 -0.27 1.85
CA SER A 141 12.93 0.85 2.74
C SER A 141 11.79 1.25 3.69
N LEU A 142 10.54 0.97 3.31
CA LEU A 142 9.32 1.30 4.05
C LEU A 142 8.60 0.06 4.63
N ALA A 143 9.24 -1.12 4.63
CA ALA A 143 8.60 -2.37 5.04
C ALA A 143 8.00 -2.29 6.46
N GLU A 144 8.74 -1.71 7.43
CA GLU A 144 8.27 -1.53 8.81
C GLU A 144 7.03 -0.62 8.88
N TYR A 145 6.97 0.42 8.04
CA TYR A 145 5.83 1.32 7.99
C TYR A 145 4.58 0.64 7.40
N TYR A 146 4.71 0.00 6.24
CA TYR A 146 3.57 -0.67 5.60
C TYR A 146 3.08 -1.86 6.42
N TYR A 147 3.98 -2.62 7.03
CA TYR A 147 3.60 -3.70 7.95
C TYR A 147 2.71 -3.19 9.10
N LEU A 148 3.12 -2.12 9.80
CA LEU A 148 2.33 -1.56 10.90
C LEU A 148 0.97 -1.01 10.43
N MET A 149 0.92 -0.43 9.23
CA MET A 149 -0.33 0.04 8.64
C MET A 149 -1.26 -1.12 8.28
N THR A 150 -0.71 -2.24 7.78
CA THR A 150 -1.46 -3.47 7.51
C THR A 150 -1.99 -4.10 8.80
N VAL A 151 -1.16 -4.21 9.85
CA VAL A 151 -1.61 -4.68 11.17
C VAL A 151 -2.73 -3.80 11.73
N ARG A 152 -2.64 -2.48 11.57
CA ARG A 152 -3.70 -1.56 11.98
C ARG A 152 -4.98 -1.77 11.18
N ARG A 153 -4.89 -1.92 9.86
CA ARG A 153 -6.04 -2.21 8.97
C ARG A 153 -6.72 -3.50 9.41
N ASP A 154 -5.95 -4.57 9.56
CA ASP A 154 -6.43 -5.88 9.99
C ASP A 154 -7.15 -5.81 11.35
N LEU A 155 -6.56 -5.14 12.35
CA LEU A 155 -7.22 -4.95 13.64
C LEU A 155 -8.58 -4.22 13.51
N LEU A 156 -8.65 -3.18 12.69
CA LEU A 156 -9.90 -2.45 12.45
C LEU A 156 -10.93 -3.34 11.75
N GLN A 157 -10.50 -4.12 10.74
CA GLN A 157 -11.33 -5.08 10.04
C GLN A 157 -11.92 -6.12 11.01
N ARG A 158 -11.10 -6.71 11.87
CA ARG A 158 -11.55 -7.69 12.87
C ARG A 158 -12.62 -7.12 13.81
N ILE A 159 -12.44 -5.88 14.28
CA ILE A 159 -13.41 -5.20 15.14
C ILE A 159 -14.73 -4.97 14.39
N GLY A 160 -14.67 -4.48 13.14
CA GLY A 160 -15.88 -4.22 12.37
C GLY A 160 -16.62 -5.49 11.98
N ASP A 161 -15.91 -6.56 11.64
CA ASP A 161 -16.51 -7.87 11.37
C ASP A 161 -17.23 -8.41 12.61
N GLU A 162 -16.61 -8.32 13.80
CA GLU A 162 -17.24 -8.71 15.06
C GLU A 162 -18.51 -7.88 15.34
N MET A 163 -18.46 -6.56 15.13
CA MET A 163 -19.63 -5.68 15.28
C MET A 163 -20.77 -6.01 14.30
N LEU A 164 -20.44 -6.55 13.12
CA LEU A 164 -21.39 -6.99 12.11
C LEU A 164 -21.82 -8.46 12.28
N GLY A 165 -21.32 -9.16 13.30
CA GLY A 165 -21.60 -10.59 13.53
C GLY A 165 -20.99 -11.51 12.46
N ARG A 166 -19.93 -11.06 11.76
CA ARG A 166 -19.19 -11.83 10.76
C ARG A 166 -18.00 -12.53 11.41
N LEU A 167 -17.66 -13.70 10.88
CA LEU A 167 -16.42 -14.40 11.26
C LEU A 167 -15.26 -13.76 10.50
N SER A 168 -14.25 -13.26 11.22
CA SER A 168 -13.02 -12.76 10.59
C SER A 168 -12.34 -13.87 9.79
N THR A 169 -11.97 -13.57 8.55
CA THR A 169 -11.25 -14.48 7.63
C THR A 169 -9.92 -14.98 8.20
N ASP A 170 -9.27 -14.17 9.03
CA ASP A 170 -7.98 -14.50 9.63
C ASP A 170 -8.11 -15.63 10.65
N ASN A 171 -9.21 -15.70 11.39
CA ASN A 171 -9.45 -16.81 12.31
C ASN A 171 -9.50 -18.16 11.59
N VAL A 172 -10.02 -18.17 10.35
CA VAL A 172 -10.07 -19.38 9.50
C VAL A 172 -8.67 -19.75 9.01
N ALA A 173 -7.89 -18.78 8.54
CA ALA A 173 -6.53 -19.02 8.06
C ALA A 173 -5.59 -19.48 9.19
N GLU A 174 -5.63 -18.84 10.36
CA GLU A 174 -4.86 -19.24 11.54
C GLU A 174 -5.24 -20.65 12.01
N SER A 175 -6.54 -20.99 12.00
CA SER A 175 -7.01 -22.36 12.32
C SER A 175 -6.55 -23.42 11.32
N ALA A 176 -6.27 -23.02 10.08
CA ALA A 176 -5.68 -23.87 9.04
C ALA A 176 -4.14 -23.96 9.12
N GLY A 177 -3.52 -23.35 10.15
CA GLY A 177 -2.08 -23.39 10.39
C GLY A 177 -1.29 -22.27 9.71
N ALA A 178 -1.95 -21.24 9.18
CA ALA A 178 -1.24 -20.06 8.69
C ALA A 178 -0.55 -19.32 9.84
N THR A 179 0.68 -18.85 9.60
CA THR A 179 1.39 -18.00 10.56
C THR A 179 0.63 -16.69 10.73
N PRO A 180 0.24 -16.31 11.96
CA PRO A 180 -0.43 -15.04 12.22
C PRO A 180 0.43 -13.87 11.76
N LEU A 181 -0.20 -12.81 11.23
CA LEU A 181 0.50 -11.62 10.75
C LEU A 181 1.45 -11.05 11.83
N ARG A 182 0.99 -11.01 13.09
CA ARG A 182 1.75 -10.52 14.26
C ARG A 182 3.04 -11.28 14.54
N ASP A 183 3.16 -12.51 14.06
CA ASP A 183 4.32 -13.39 14.28
C ASP A 183 5.34 -13.28 13.13
N LEU A 184 5.04 -12.51 12.09
CA LEU A 184 5.95 -12.21 11.00
C LEU A 184 6.81 -10.97 11.31
N THR A 185 8.05 -10.98 10.81
CA THR A 185 8.82 -9.73 10.72
C THR A 185 8.29 -8.88 9.56
N PRO A 186 8.46 -7.54 9.57
CA PRO A 186 8.06 -6.71 8.44
C PRO A 186 8.64 -7.16 7.10
N GLN A 187 9.90 -7.61 7.10
CA GLN A 187 10.56 -8.14 5.91
C GLN A 187 9.94 -9.47 5.45
N ALA A 188 9.69 -10.40 6.37
CA ALA A 188 9.05 -11.67 6.02
C ALA A 188 7.63 -11.48 5.49
N TRP A 189 6.87 -10.55 6.07
CA TRP A 189 5.55 -10.15 5.57
C TRP A 189 5.63 -9.58 4.15
N LEU A 190 6.54 -8.61 3.92
CA LEU A 190 6.69 -7.98 2.62
C LEU A 190 7.10 -9.01 1.55
N GLU A 191 8.14 -9.80 1.79
CA GLU A 191 8.61 -10.83 0.85
C GLU A 191 7.57 -11.95 0.62
N GLY A 192 6.74 -12.24 1.63
CA GLY A 192 5.63 -13.18 1.52
C GLY A 192 4.44 -12.68 0.71
N SER A 193 4.33 -11.36 0.50
CA SER A 193 3.17 -10.75 -0.17
C SER A 193 3.06 -11.16 -1.64
N PRO A 194 1.84 -11.40 -2.16
CA PRO A 194 1.57 -11.54 -3.60
C PRO A 194 2.29 -10.52 -4.47
N LEU A 195 2.21 -9.23 -4.11
CA LEU A 195 2.83 -8.12 -4.83
C LEU A 195 4.35 -8.29 -4.94
N MET A 196 5.04 -8.47 -3.82
CA MET A 196 6.50 -8.55 -3.81
C MET A 196 7.00 -9.75 -4.62
N ARG A 197 6.34 -10.90 -4.48
CA ARG A 197 6.66 -12.09 -5.30
C ARG A 197 6.48 -11.82 -6.79
N ALA A 198 5.46 -11.07 -7.18
CA ALA A 198 5.22 -10.69 -8.57
C ALA A 198 6.31 -9.76 -9.12
N LEU A 199 6.68 -8.73 -8.36
CA LEU A 199 7.75 -7.79 -8.71
C LEU A 199 9.10 -8.52 -8.85
N ARG A 200 9.44 -9.42 -7.92
CA ARG A 200 10.67 -10.24 -8.00
C ARG A 200 10.68 -11.15 -9.22
N ARG A 201 9.55 -11.81 -9.54
CA ARG A 201 9.42 -12.62 -10.75
C ARG A 201 9.61 -11.80 -12.02
N ARG A 202 9.14 -10.55 -12.05
CA ARG A 202 9.32 -9.65 -13.20
C ARG A 202 10.80 -9.36 -13.49
N LEU A 203 11.64 -9.22 -12.45
CA LEU A 203 13.09 -9.02 -12.60
C LEU A 203 13.87 -10.29 -12.93
N SER A 204 13.38 -11.46 -12.49
CA SER A 204 14.04 -12.75 -12.77
C SER A 204 13.64 -13.37 -14.12
N GLY A 205 12.61 -12.83 -14.79
CA GLY A 205 12.11 -13.37 -16.06
C GLY A 205 13.03 -13.05 -17.24
N PRO A 206 13.04 -13.88 -18.31
CA PRO A 206 13.98 -13.79 -19.44
C PRO A 206 13.74 -12.60 -20.41
N GLY A 207 13.16 -11.50 -19.94
CA GLY A 207 12.90 -10.29 -20.73
C GLY A 207 13.16 -8.99 -19.97
N GLY A 208 13.95 -9.04 -18.90
CA GLY A 208 14.50 -7.87 -18.19
C GLY A 208 15.87 -7.49 -18.72
#